data_AF-A0A523Q7Y6-F1
#
_entry.id   AF-A0A523Q7Y6-F1
#
_cell.length_a   1.000
_cell.length_b   1.000
_cell.length_c   1.000
_cell.angle_alpha   90.00
_cell.angle_beta   90.00
_cell.angle_gamma   90.00
#
_symmetry.space_group_name_H-M   'P 1'
#
loop_
_entity.id
_entity.type
_entity.pdbx_description
1 polymer ?
#
loop_
_entity_poly.entity_id
_entity_poly.type
_entity_poly.pdbx_seq_one_letter_code
_entity_poly.pdbx_strand_id
1 'polypeptide(L)'
;MVYTASRSHGQGIDQVFLCGSVSRYPGVDRLLQSRLSLPVKVMNPFEPFESALNNLEHEALEPVSSVAVATGLALRGWRQHA
;
A
#
# COMPACT_ATOMS: atom_id res chain seq x y z
N MET A 1 -13.94 22.04 9.78
CA MET A 1 -13.03 21.27 10.63
C MET A 1 -13.27 19.80 10.30
N VAL A 2 -12.33 19.11 9.65
CA VAL A 2 -12.50 17.69 9.30
C VAL A 2 -12.06 16.88 10.52
N TYR A 3 -13.03 16.22 11.17
CA TYR A 3 -12.77 15.28 12.27
C TYR A 3 -12.54 13.89 11.66
N THR A 4 -11.29 13.50 11.47
CA THR A 4 -10.96 12.11 11.15
C THR A 4 -10.66 11.40 12.47
N ALA A 5 -11.63 10.65 12.99
CA ALA A 5 -11.37 9.71 14.08
C ALA A 5 -10.54 8.54 13.55
N SER A 6 -9.23 8.73 13.43
CA SER A 6 -8.30 7.70 12.98
C SER A 6 -7.91 6.79 14.16
N ARG A 7 -8.92 6.20 14.82
CA ARG A 7 -8.71 5.25 15.91
C ARG A 7 -9.09 3.85 15.43
N SER A 8 -8.13 2.93 15.43
CA SER A 8 -8.39 1.49 15.29
C SER A 8 -8.34 0.87 16.67
N HIS A 9 -9.42 0.21 17.10
CA HIS A 9 -9.48 -0.45 18.42
C HIS A 9 -9.09 0.46 19.61
N GLY A 10 -9.37 1.77 19.51
CA GLY A 10 -9.06 2.76 20.56
C GLY A 10 -7.63 3.33 20.53
N GLN A 11 -6.73 2.74 19.75
CA GLN A 11 -5.37 3.24 19.50
C GLN A 11 -5.36 4.19 18.30
N GLY A 12 -4.49 5.21 18.31
CA GLY A 12 -4.26 6.02 17.11
C GLY A 12 -3.62 5.18 16.00
N ILE A 13 -3.76 5.60 14.74
CA ILE A 13 -3.04 4.96 13.63
C ILE A 13 -1.71 5.67 13.40
N ASP A 14 -0.65 4.91 13.12
CA ASP A 14 0.70 5.45 12.91
C ASP A 14 0.95 5.84 11.44
N GLN A 15 0.30 5.16 10.49
CA GLN A 15 0.53 5.35 9.05
C GLN A 15 -0.68 4.90 8.22
N VAL A 16 -0.84 5.52 7.05
CA VAL A 16 -1.81 5.14 6.01
C VAL A 16 -1.07 4.60 4.80
N PHE A 17 -1.51 3.44 4.30
CA PHE A 17 -1.04 2.88 3.05
C PHE A 17 -2.12 3.00 1.97
N LEU A 18 -1.78 3.56 0.82
CA LEU A 18 -2.69 3.71 -0.32
C LEU A 18 -2.55 2.54 -1.28
N CYS A 19 -3.66 1.86 -1.53
CA CYS A 19 -3.76 0.74 -2.46
C CYS A 19 -4.79 1.02 -3.56
N GLY A 20 -4.72 0.26 -4.67
CA GLY A 20 -5.68 0.35 -5.76
C GLY A 20 -5.42 1.48 -6.75
N SER A 21 -6.37 1.71 -7.65
CA SER A 21 -6.22 2.68 -8.74
C SER A 21 -6.07 4.13 -8.28
N VAL A 22 -6.60 4.48 -7.10
CA VAL A 22 -6.50 5.83 -6.53
C VAL A 22 -5.05 6.22 -6.22
N SER A 23 -4.18 5.26 -5.96
CA SER A 23 -2.76 5.51 -5.68
C SER A 23 -1.97 5.98 -6.91
N ARG A 24 -2.57 5.93 -8.11
CA ARG A 24 -1.93 6.37 -9.37
C ARG A 24 -1.99 7.88 -9.58
N TYR A 25 -2.85 8.58 -8.85
CA TYR A 25 -2.98 10.03 -9.01
C TYR A 25 -1.71 10.71 -8.49
N PRO A 26 -0.99 11.47 -9.33
CA PRO A 26 0.23 12.14 -8.88
C PRO A 26 -0.03 13.06 -7.69
N GLY A 27 0.73 12.87 -6.60
CA GLY A 27 0.64 13.68 -5.39
C GLY A 27 -0.56 13.38 -4.48
N VAL A 28 -1.31 12.29 -4.72
CA VAL A 28 -2.44 11.87 -3.87
C VAL A 28 -2.01 11.56 -2.43
N ASP A 29 -0.85 10.97 -2.26
CA ASP A 29 -0.18 10.70 -0.99
C ASP A 29 0.11 12.00 -0.23
N ARG A 30 0.71 12.99 -0.90
CA ARG A 30 1.02 14.30 -0.31
C ARG A 30 -0.24 15.07 0.07
N LEU A 31 -1.26 15.03 -0.80
CA LEU A 31 -2.56 15.64 -0.52
C LEU A 31 -3.19 15.03 0.72
N LEU A 32 -3.29 13.70 0.78
CA LEU A 32 -3.88 13.00 1.92
C LEU A 32 -3.08 13.21 3.20
N GLN A 33 -1.74 13.18 3.13
CA GLN A 33 -0.86 13.48 4.27
C GLN A 33 -1.15 14.87 4.84
N SER A 34 -1.31 15.89 3.99
CA SER A 34 -1.64 17.25 4.44
C SER A 34 -3.02 17.37 5.10
N ARG A 35 -3.97 16.51 4.71
CA ARG A 35 -5.35 16.53 5.22
C ARG A 35 -5.52 15.71 6.49
N LEU A 36 -4.77 14.62 6.60
CA LEU A 36 -4.87 13.66 7.70
C LEU A 36 -3.87 13.94 8.82
N SER A 37 -2.83 14.76 8.58
CA SER A 37 -1.72 14.99 9.51
C SER A 37 -1.06 13.67 9.96
N LEU A 38 -1.03 12.68 9.06
CA LEU A 38 -0.48 11.35 9.26
C LEU A 38 0.42 10.98 8.08
N PRO A 39 1.48 10.18 8.29
CA PRO A 39 2.27 9.64 7.19
C PRO A 39 1.40 8.83 6.22
N VAL A 40 1.52 9.10 4.92
CA VAL A 40 0.83 8.37 3.86
C VAL A 40 1.86 7.84 2.87
N LYS A 41 1.82 6.54 2.55
CA LYS A 41 2.71 5.90 1.57
C LYS A 41 1.87 5.15 0.54
N VAL A 42 2.22 5.23 -0.74
CA VAL A 42 1.67 4.31 -1.76
C VAL A 42 2.22 2.91 -1.50
N MET A 43 1.34 1.91 -1.36
CA MET A 43 1.75 0.54 -1.08
C MET A 43 2.43 -0.08 -2.30
N ASN A 44 3.64 -0.59 -2.11
CA ASN A 44 4.30 -1.51 -3.02
C ASN A 44 4.21 -2.94 -2.42
N PRO A 45 3.25 -3.79 -2.87
CA PRO A 45 3.18 -5.20 -2.44
C PRO A 45 4.42 -6.06 -2.73
N PHE A 46 5.35 -5.59 -3.58
CA PHE A 46 6.57 -6.32 -3.94
C PHE A 46 7.82 -5.89 -3.17
N GLU A 47 7.74 -4.85 -2.35
CA GLU A 47 8.85 -4.38 -1.48
C GLU A 47 9.50 -5.53 -0.66
N PRO A 48 8.77 -6.53 -0.14
CA PRO A 48 9.38 -7.68 0.56
C PRO A 48 10.10 -8.69 -0.35
N PHE A 49 9.94 -8.59 -1.66
CA PHE A 49 10.40 -9.58 -2.65
C PHE A 49 11.42 -9.01 -3.66
N GLU A 50 11.96 -7.81 -3.42
CA GLU A 50 12.86 -7.12 -4.36
C GLU A 50 14.08 -7.96 -4.77
N SER A 51 14.61 -8.81 -3.88
CA SER A 51 15.74 -9.69 -4.19
C SER A 51 15.40 -10.86 -5.13
N ALA A 52 14.11 -11.16 -5.32
CA ALA A 52 13.62 -12.24 -6.17
C ALA A 52 13.13 -11.75 -7.55
N LEU A 53 12.97 -10.43 -7.73
CA LEU A 53 12.50 -9.83 -8.97
C LEU A 53 13.67 -9.39 -9.84
N ASN A 54 13.59 -9.65 -11.14
CA ASN A 54 14.54 -9.08 -12.11
C ASN A 54 14.09 -7.68 -12.57
N ASN A 55 15.01 -6.92 -13.19
CA ASN A 55 14.76 -5.53 -13.60
C ASN A 55 13.55 -5.38 -14.56
N LEU A 56 13.28 -6.39 -15.40
CA LEU A 56 12.15 -6.37 -16.34
C LEU A 56 10.82 -6.58 -15.61
N GLU A 57 10.81 -7.43 -14.58
CA GLU A 57 9.64 -7.64 -13.72
C GLU A 57 9.35 -6.38 -12.91
N HIS A 58 10.37 -5.71 -12.39
CA HIS A 58 10.21 -4.44 -11.68
C HIS A 58 9.54 -3.35 -12.53
N GLU A 59 9.92 -3.23 -13.80
CA GLU A 59 9.36 -2.23 -14.72
C GLU A 59 7.91 -2.58 -15.15
N ALA A 60 7.61 -3.87 -15.33
CA ALA A 60 6.28 -4.34 -15.71
C ALA A 60 5.21 -4.18 -14.61
N LEU A 61 5.62 -3.97 -13.36
CA LEU A 61 4.72 -3.96 -12.20
C LEU A 61 4.16 -2.56 -11.88
N GLU A 62 4.53 -1.51 -12.60
CA GLU A 62 3.88 -0.19 -12.49
C GLU A 62 2.44 -0.22 -13.04
N PRO A 63 1.37 0.05 -12.25
CA PRO A 63 1.33 0.59 -10.90
C PRO A 63 1.06 -0.49 -9.84
N VAL A 64 2.09 -0.70 -9.02
CA VAL A 64 2.26 -1.84 -8.11
C VAL A 64 1.17 -1.93 -7.04
N SER A 65 0.57 -0.80 -6.66
CA SER A 65 -0.49 -0.72 -5.65
C SER A 65 -1.82 -1.35 -6.07
N SER A 66 -2.06 -1.54 -7.38
CA SER A 66 -3.32 -2.08 -7.91
C SER A 66 -3.46 -3.59 -7.69
N VAL A 67 -2.34 -4.30 -7.58
CA VAL A 67 -2.30 -5.76 -7.42
C VAL A 67 -2.21 -6.21 -5.96
N ALA A 68 -2.26 -5.28 -4.98
CA ALA A 68 -2.12 -5.60 -3.56
C ALA A 68 -3.09 -6.72 -3.09
N VAL A 69 -4.33 -6.72 -3.58
CA VAL A 69 -5.31 -7.77 -3.27
C VAL A 69 -4.91 -9.11 -3.90
N ALA A 70 -4.49 -9.11 -5.16
CA ALA A 70 -4.04 -10.31 -5.86
C ALA A 70 -2.80 -10.92 -5.18
N THR A 71 -1.83 -10.09 -4.79
CA THR A 71 -0.66 -10.51 -4.01
C THR A 71 -1.10 -11.15 -2.69
N GLY A 72 -2.02 -10.54 -1.95
CA GLY A 72 -2.55 -11.11 -0.71
C GLY A 72 -3.27 -12.45 -0.91
N LEU A 73 -4.01 -12.63 -2.01
CA LEU A 73 -4.65 -13.89 -2.36
C LEU A 73 -3.63 -14.98 -2.71
N ALA A 74 -2.58 -14.65 -3.46
CA ALA A 74 -1.49 -15.58 -3.75
C ALA A 74 -0.77 -16.02 -2.47
N LEU A 75 -0.47 -15.08 -1.57
CA LEU A 75 0.16 -15.36 -0.27
C LEU A 75 -0.72 -16.17 0.67
N ARG A 76 -2.06 -16.09 0.54
CA ARG A 76 -2.97 -16.91 1.34
C ARG A 76 -2.71 -18.41 1.14
N GLY A 77 -2.39 -18.82 -0.10
CA GLY A 77 -2.08 -20.22 -0.41
C GLY A 77 -0.73 -20.68 0.14
N TRP A 78 0.20 -19.76 0.36
CA TRP A 78 1.56 -20.08 0.83
C TRP A 78 1.57 -20.65 2.26
N ARG A 79 0.68 -20.18 3.14
CA ARG A 79 0.63 -20.61 4.56
C ARG A 79 0.19 -22.08 4.76
N GLN A 80 -0.25 -22.78 3.72
CA GLN A 80 -0.66 -24.19 3.80
C GLN A 80 0.45 -25.16 3.39
N HIS A 81 1.57 -24.66 2.86
CA HIS A 81 2.69 -25.47 2.34
C HIS A 81 4.07 -24.99 2.83
N ALA A 82 4.11 -24.09 3.82
CA ALA A 82 5.32 -23.60 4.48
C ALA A 82 5.47 -24.22 5.87
#